data_AF-A0A9X5HAX7-F1
#
_entry.id   AF-A0A9X5HAX7-F1
#
_cell.length_a   1.000
_cell.length_b   1.000
_cell.length_c   1.000
_cell.angle_alpha   90.00
_cell.angle_beta   90.00
_cell.angle_gamma   90.00
#
_symmetry.space_group_name_H-M   'P 1'
#
loop_
_entity.id
_entity.type
_entity.pdbx_description
1 polymer ?
#
loop_
_entity_poly.entity_id
_entity_poly.type
_entity_poly.pdbx_seq_one_letter_code
_entity_poly.pdbx_strand_id
1 'polypeptide(L)'
;LPVLAALEATLIVAGPDGARREVPVSHLLAGMDVLRPGELIGYVRVPLLHAPQVFLKATGRTGPGRAVASVALVLDPARRGVRCAVGAIAPMPLRPLEAEQWVAQLIDWDNNRAIVPEALSAFGEYVAAACIPDAAPEEDGSVPPLPPAVLHLRRTVAALARRALGRALS
;
A
#
# COMPACT_ATOMS: atom_id res chain seq x y z
N LEU A 1 4.52 -2.28 8.65
CA LEU A 1 5.17 -2.26 7.33
C LEU A 1 4.38 -1.48 6.27
N PRO A 2 3.08 -1.72 6.02
CA PRO A 2 2.35 -0.98 4.98
C PRO A 2 2.41 0.55 5.15
N VAL A 3 2.28 1.03 6.39
CA VAL A 3 2.44 2.47 6.71
C VAL A 3 3.79 3.02 6.27
N LEU A 4 4.89 2.30 6.54
CA LEU A 4 6.24 2.71 6.14
C LEU A 4 6.43 2.68 4.61
N ALA A 5 5.81 1.70 3.94
CA ALA A 5 5.83 1.61 2.48
C ALA A 5 5.03 2.74 1.81
N ALA A 6 3.84 3.06 2.33
CA ALA A 6 3.01 4.17 1.82
C ALA A 6 3.66 5.55 2.08
N LEU A 7 4.39 5.68 3.19
CA LEU A 7 5.13 6.91 3.52
C LEU A 7 6.49 7.00 2.84
N GLU A 8 6.91 5.98 2.06
CA GLU A 8 8.24 5.94 1.43
C GLU A 8 9.36 6.18 2.44
N ALA A 9 9.23 5.55 3.62
CA ALA A 9 10.20 5.71 4.69
C ALA A 9 11.59 5.20 4.29
N THR A 10 12.62 5.78 4.91
CA THR A 10 14.02 5.39 4.73
C THR A 10 14.53 4.72 6.00
N LEU A 11 15.26 3.62 5.86
CA LEU A 11 16.01 3.00 6.94
C LEU A 11 17.38 3.65 7.04
N ILE A 12 17.80 3.94 8.26
CA ILE A 12 19.19 4.27 8.54
C ILE A 12 19.84 3.02 9.14
N VAL A 13 20.73 2.44 8.35
CA VAL A 13 21.45 1.22 8.67
C VAL A 13 22.80 1.59 9.26
N ALA A 14 23.07 1.11 10.46
CA ALA A 14 24.37 1.23 11.11
C ALA A 14 25.22 -0.01 10.76
N GLY A 15 26.49 0.20 10.46
CA GLY A 15 27.45 -0.86 10.19
C GLY A 15 28.68 -0.78 11.11
N PRO A 16 29.67 -1.66 10.89
CA PRO A 16 30.95 -1.65 11.61
C PRO A 16 31.66 -0.29 11.50
N ASP A 17 32.54 0.00 12.46
CA ASP A 17 33.39 1.19 12.49
C ASP A 17 32.63 2.53 12.36
N GLY A 18 31.37 2.55 12.81
CA GLY A 18 30.52 3.73 12.76
C GLY A 18 29.92 4.04 11.39
N ALA A 19 30.06 3.14 10.40
CA ALA A 19 29.48 3.30 9.08
C ALA A 19 27.96 3.49 9.14
N ARG A 20 27.42 4.33 8.25
CA ARG A 20 25.98 4.57 8.11
C ARG A 20 25.60 4.65 6.65
N ARG A 21 24.47 4.02 6.29
CA ARG A 21 23.86 4.20 4.96
C ARG A 21 22.35 4.30 5.05
N GLU A 22 21.77 4.95 4.06
CA GLU A 22 20.34 5.05 3.87
C GLU A 22 19.86 3.94 2.94
N VAL A 23 18.76 3.27 3.29
CA VAL A 23 18.12 2.24 2.46
C VAL A 23 16.62 2.51 2.40
N PRO A 24 16.01 2.68 1.22
CA PRO A 24 14.55 2.78 1.13
C PRO A 24 13.89 1.54 1.76
N VAL A 25 12.83 1.73 2.56
CA VAL A 25 12.11 0.59 3.17
C VAL A 25 11.63 -0.39 2.10
N SER A 26 11.19 0.12 0.94
CA SER A 26 10.77 -0.70 -0.20
C SER A 26 11.89 -1.62 -0.71
N HIS A 27 13.13 -1.13 -0.74
CA HIS A 27 14.28 -1.91 -1.23
C HIS A 27 14.61 -3.07 -0.29
N LEU A 28 14.63 -2.82 1.03
CA LEU A 28 14.85 -3.91 1.99
C LEU A 28 13.73 -4.96 1.90
N LEU A 29 12.47 -4.51 1.83
CA LEU A 29 11.31 -5.41 1.78
C LEU A 29 11.24 -6.22 0.48
N ALA A 30 11.71 -5.65 -0.64
CA ALA A 30 11.82 -6.33 -1.93
C ALA A 30 13.09 -7.21 -2.06
N GLY A 31 13.98 -7.20 -1.06
CA GLY A 31 15.24 -7.93 -1.11
C GLY A 31 16.28 -7.33 -2.06
N MET A 32 16.08 -6.10 -2.54
CA MET A 32 17.01 -5.41 -3.43
C MET A 32 18.24 -4.89 -2.68
N ASP A 33 18.03 -4.34 -1.48
CA ASP A 33 19.10 -3.86 -0.60
C ASP A 33 19.01 -4.55 0.77
N VAL A 34 19.56 -5.77 0.85
CA VAL A 34 19.61 -6.54 2.10
C VAL A 34 20.65 -6.00 3.08
N LEU A 35 20.47 -6.31 4.36
CA LEU A 35 21.47 -6.04 5.38
C LEU A 35 22.70 -6.94 5.15
N ARG A 36 23.88 -6.32 5.19
CA ARG A 36 25.16 -7.01 5.12
C ARG A 36 25.53 -7.57 6.50
N PRO A 37 26.42 -8.56 6.61
CA PRO A 37 26.92 -9.02 7.90
C PRO A 37 27.46 -7.85 8.75
N GLY A 38 27.05 -7.79 10.02
CA GLY A 38 27.42 -6.70 10.93
C GLY A 38 26.62 -5.41 10.77
N GLU A 39 25.66 -5.35 9.84
CA GLU A 39 24.72 -4.23 9.73
C GLU A 39 23.47 -4.45 10.60
N LEU A 40 22.95 -3.35 11.16
CA LEU A 40 21.73 -3.30 11.94
C LEU A 40 20.85 -2.13 11.49
N ILE A 41 19.53 -2.31 11.50
CA ILE A 41 18.61 -1.18 11.34
C ILE A 41 18.69 -0.35 12.63
N GLY A 42 19.30 0.84 12.54
CA GLY A 42 19.41 1.74 13.68
C GLY A 42 18.09 2.47 13.94
N TYR A 43 17.53 3.08 12.90
CA TYR A 43 16.24 3.76 12.99
C TYR A 43 15.55 3.88 11.62
N VAL A 44 14.26 4.19 11.66
CA VAL A 44 13.44 4.47 10.48
C VAL A 44 13.16 5.97 10.43
N ARG A 45 13.57 6.62 9.35
CA ARG A 45 13.23 8.01 9.03
C ARG A 45 11.94 8.02 8.22
N VAL A 46 10.89 8.59 8.81
CA VAL A 46 9.57 8.75 8.20
C VAL A 46 9.37 10.23 7.87
N PRO A 47 8.90 10.59 6.66
CA PRO A 47 8.64 11.99 6.34
C PRO A 47 7.51 12.56 7.21
N LEU A 48 7.71 13.77 7.70
CA LEU A 48 6.66 14.54 8.37
C LEU A 48 5.77 15.18 7.29
N LEU A 49 4.53 14.70 7.19
CA LEU A 49 3.58 15.18 6.19
C LEU A 49 2.39 15.86 6.87
N HIS A 50 2.04 17.05 6.38
CA HIS A 50 0.77 17.71 6.70
C HIS A 50 -0.32 17.19 5.76
N ALA A 51 -0.57 15.89 5.82
CA ALA A 51 -1.35 15.13 4.86
C ALA A 51 -2.30 14.17 5.60
N PRO A 52 -3.58 14.03 5.17
CA PRO A 52 -4.46 12.98 5.66
C PRO A 52 -3.85 11.59 5.46
N GLN A 53 -3.90 10.77 6.52
CA GLN A 53 -3.35 9.42 6.54
C GLN A 53 -4.36 8.47 7.17
N VAL A 54 -4.56 7.31 6.55
CA VAL A 54 -5.52 6.32 6.99
C VAL A 54 -4.90 4.94 6.97
N PHE A 55 -5.01 4.23 8.09
CA PHE A 55 -4.65 2.81 8.17
C PHE A 55 -5.88 1.99 8.56
N LEU A 56 -6.26 1.05 7.70
CA LEU A 56 -7.33 0.10 7.97
C LEU A 56 -6.79 -1.33 7.96
N LYS A 57 -7.31 -2.16 8.85
CA LYS A 57 -6.97 -3.58 8.92
C LYS A 57 -8.25 -4.41 9.10
N ALA A 58 -8.39 -5.45 8.31
CA ALA A 58 -9.38 -6.50 8.51
C ALA A 58 -8.76 -7.64 9.34
N THR A 59 -9.48 -8.14 10.34
CA THR A 59 -9.05 -9.22 11.22
C THR A 59 -10.19 -10.23 11.39
N GLY A 60 -9.86 -11.49 11.67
CA GLY A 60 -10.87 -12.54 11.92
C GLY A 60 -11.61 -12.41 13.26
N ARG A 61 -11.20 -11.47 14.10
CA ARG A 61 -11.81 -11.18 15.41
C ARG A 61 -11.66 -9.71 15.77
N THR A 62 -12.44 -9.24 16.72
CA THR A 62 -12.23 -7.94 17.38
C THR A 62 -11.03 -8.02 18.32
N GLY A 63 -10.28 -6.91 18.47
CA GLY A 63 -9.11 -6.82 19.34
C GLY A 63 -7.76 -7.16 18.69
N PRO A 64 -6.72 -7.45 19.47
CA PRO A 64 -5.38 -7.73 18.96
C PRO A 64 -5.35 -8.97 18.05
N GLY A 65 -4.82 -8.84 16.84
CA GLY A 65 -4.78 -9.96 15.91
C GLY A 65 -4.02 -9.67 14.62
N ARG A 66 -3.57 -10.74 13.97
CA ARG A 66 -2.95 -10.67 12.63
C ARG A 66 -4.01 -10.20 11.62
N ALA A 67 -3.57 -9.33 10.72
CA ALA A 67 -4.38 -8.87 9.61
C ALA A 67 -4.68 -10.04 8.67
N VAL A 68 -5.91 -10.13 8.17
CA VAL A 68 -6.22 -10.85 6.93
C VAL A 68 -5.79 -9.98 5.74
N ALA A 69 -6.10 -8.68 5.80
CA ALA A 69 -5.62 -7.67 4.87
C ALA A 69 -5.49 -6.32 5.61
N SER A 70 -4.63 -5.45 5.11
CA SER A 70 -4.50 -4.08 5.61
C SER A 70 -4.20 -3.11 4.48
N VAL A 71 -4.63 -1.87 4.62
CA VAL A 71 -4.34 -0.78 3.68
C VAL A 71 -3.83 0.41 4.48
N ALA A 72 -2.68 0.94 4.09
CA ALA A 72 -2.21 2.27 4.49
C ALA A 72 -2.37 3.21 3.30
N LEU A 73 -3.02 4.34 3.50
CA LEU A 73 -3.23 5.36 2.48
C LEU A 73 -2.76 6.72 2.99
N VAL A 74 -2.07 7.47 2.14
CA VAL A 74 -1.65 8.84 2.36
C VAL A 74 -2.21 9.67 1.21
N LEU A 75 -3.01 10.68 1.52
CA LEU A 75 -3.48 11.67 0.57
C LEU A 75 -2.61 12.91 0.75
N ASP A 76 -1.75 13.24 -0.21
CA ASP A 76 -0.74 14.29 -0.09
C ASP A 76 -1.10 15.49 -0.97
N PRO A 77 -1.73 16.55 -0.41
CA PRO A 77 -2.16 17.71 -1.20
C PRO A 77 -0.98 18.54 -1.72
N ALA A 78 0.13 18.59 -0.98
CA ALA A 78 1.30 19.35 -1.37
C ALA A 78 1.95 18.77 -2.64
N ARG A 79 1.91 17.44 -2.79
CA ARG A 79 2.40 16.73 -3.98
C ARG A 79 1.30 16.34 -4.97
N ARG A 80 0.05 16.71 -4.70
CA ARG A 80 -1.14 16.31 -5.47
C ARG A 80 -1.14 14.80 -5.78
N GLY A 81 -0.87 13.98 -4.76
CA GLY A 81 -0.66 12.54 -4.91
C GLY A 81 -1.43 11.69 -3.91
N VAL A 82 -1.74 10.47 -4.32
CA VAL A 82 -2.24 9.40 -3.44
C VAL A 82 -1.16 8.34 -3.34
N ARG A 83 -0.87 7.86 -2.12
CA ARG A 83 0.04 6.74 -1.89
C ARG A 83 -0.69 5.66 -1.12
N CYS A 84 -0.57 4.41 -1.55
CA CYS A 84 -1.32 3.28 -1.02
C CYS A 84 -0.39 2.07 -0.86
N ALA A 85 -0.45 1.40 0.29
CA ALA A 85 0.24 0.14 0.49
C ALA A 85 -0.70 -0.91 1.08
N VAL A 86 -0.72 -2.09 0.48
CA VAL A 86 -1.56 -3.22 0.90
C VAL A 86 -0.70 -4.26 1.60
N GLY A 87 -1.05 -4.64 2.83
CA GLY A 87 -0.30 -5.60 3.63
C GLY A 87 -1.07 -6.86 3.98
N ALA A 88 -0.33 -7.88 4.41
CA ALA A 88 -0.80 -9.19 4.87
C ALA A 88 -1.35 -10.13 3.79
N ILE A 89 -1.30 -9.70 2.52
CA ILE A 89 -1.72 -10.50 1.37
C ILE A 89 -0.53 -11.11 0.59
N ALA A 90 0.69 -10.69 0.91
CA ALA A 90 1.93 -11.05 0.25
C ALA A 90 3.11 -10.99 1.24
N PRO A 91 4.29 -11.55 0.92
CA PRO A 91 5.47 -11.52 1.80
C PRO A 91 5.92 -10.11 2.20
N MET A 92 5.64 -9.11 1.36
CA MET A 92 5.86 -7.69 1.62
C MET A 92 4.61 -6.86 1.28
N PRO A 93 4.47 -5.63 1.81
CA PRO A 93 3.42 -4.73 1.37
C PRO A 93 3.55 -4.41 -0.12
N LEU A 94 2.44 -4.48 -0.85
CA LEU A 94 2.37 -4.14 -2.27
C LEU A 94 1.92 -2.68 -2.45
N ARG A 95 2.56 -1.97 -3.38
CA ARG A 95 2.21 -0.59 -3.79
C ARG A 95 1.55 -0.64 -5.17
N PRO A 96 0.23 -0.41 -5.30
CA PRO A 96 -0.47 -0.38 -6.59
C PRO A 96 -0.28 1.00 -7.24
N LEU A 97 0.92 1.25 -7.79
CA LEU A 97 1.33 2.58 -8.28
C LEU A 97 0.44 3.11 -9.42
N GLU A 98 -0.05 2.23 -10.29
CA GLU A 98 -0.97 2.62 -11.37
C GLU A 98 -2.30 3.11 -10.80
N ALA A 99 -2.83 2.45 -9.78
CA ALA A 99 -4.07 2.85 -9.12
C ALA A 99 -3.91 4.18 -8.35
N GLU A 100 -2.74 4.39 -7.73
CA GLU A 100 -2.35 5.65 -7.10
C GLU A 100 -2.36 6.83 -8.09
N GLN A 101 -1.68 6.65 -9.23
CA GLN A 101 -1.58 7.67 -10.27
C GLN A 101 -2.94 7.95 -10.90
N TRP A 102 -3.69 6.90 -11.23
CA TRP A 102 -5.01 7.01 -11.83
C TRP A 102 -5.97 7.82 -10.95
N VAL A 103 -6.07 7.50 -9.66
CA VAL A 103 -7.02 8.21 -8.79
C VAL A 103 -6.58 9.65 -8.51
N ALA A 104 -5.27 9.91 -8.45
CA ALA A 104 -4.74 11.26 -8.24
C ALA A 104 -5.10 12.22 -9.39
N GLN A 105 -5.26 11.71 -10.61
CA GLN A 105 -5.70 12.48 -11.78
C GLN A 105 -7.20 12.87 -11.72
N LEU A 106 -7.99 12.16 -10.92
CA LEU A 106 -9.44 12.40 -10.79
C LEU A 106 -9.79 13.33 -9.62
N ILE A 107 -8.85 13.58 -8.71
CA ILE A 107 -9.05 14.45 -7.56
C ILE A 107 -8.91 15.91 -8.02
N ASP A 108 -9.91 16.73 -7.73
CA ASP A 108 -9.83 18.18 -7.86
C ASP A 108 -9.09 18.76 -6.66
N TRP A 109 -7.77 18.85 -6.79
CA TRP A 109 -6.87 19.32 -5.74
C TRP A 109 -7.12 20.77 -5.32
N ASP A 110 -7.67 21.59 -6.21
CA ASP A 110 -7.91 23.02 -5.98
C ASP A 110 -9.31 23.29 -5.41
N ASN A 111 -10.21 22.30 -5.47
CA ASN A 111 -11.58 22.38 -4.95
C ASN A 111 -11.84 21.35 -3.85
N ASN A 112 -11.28 21.58 -2.67
CA ASN A 112 -11.47 20.74 -1.47
C ASN A 112 -11.22 19.24 -1.70
N ARG A 113 -10.36 18.87 -2.67
CA ARG A 113 -10.07 17.47 -3.02
C ARG A 113 -11.34 16.70 -3.41
N ALA A 114 -12.28 17.36 -4.08
CA ALA A 114 -13.49 16.72 -4.57
C ALA A 114 -13.15 15.61 -5.58
N ILE A 115 -13.94 14.54 -5.55
CA ILE A 115 -13.84 13.43 -6.51
C ILE A 115 -15.25 12.87 -6.73
N VAL A 116 -15.53 12.35 -7.94
CA VAL A 116 -16.80 11.66 -8.20
C VAL A 116 -16.90 10.39 -7.33
N PRO A 117 -18.06 10.12 -6.68
CA PRO A 117 -18.19 9.00 -5.74
C PRO A 117 -17.83 7.63 -6.34
N GLU A 118 -18.09 7.42 -7.62
CA GLU A 118 -17.82 6.17 -8.35
C GLU A 118 -16.32 5.87 -8.40
N ALA A 119 -15.48 6.90 -8.43
CA ALA A 119 -14.02 6.74 -8.45
C ALA A 119 -13.49 6.12 -7.15
N LEU A 120 -14.20 6.25 -6.02
CA LEU A 120 -13.82 5.57 -4.77
C LEU A 120 -13.95 4.05 -4.92
N SER A 121 -15.04 3.59 -5.55
CA SER A 121 -15.27 2.17 -5.79
C SER A 121 -14.28 1.62 -6.80
N ALA A 122 -14.09 2.31 -7.93
CA ALA A 122 -13.11 1.93 -8.95
C ALA A 122 -11.67 1.94 -8.41
N PHE A 123 -11.29 2.90 -7.54
CA PHE A 123 -9.99 2.87 -6.85
C PHE A 123 -9.81 1.58 -6.05
N GLY A 124 -10.84 1.17 -5.30
CA GLY A 124 -10.81 -0.08 -4.56
C GLY A 124 -10.59 -1.28 -5.47
N GLU A 125 -11.30 -1.35 -6.59
CA GLU A 125 -11.17 -2.43 -7.58
C GLU A 125 -9.77 -2.46 -8.22
N TYR A 126 -9.22 -1.30 -8.60
CA TYR A 126 -7.89 -1.21 -9.20
C TYR A 126 -6.78 -1.60 -8.22
N VAL A 127 -6.87 -1.13 -6.97
CA VAL A 127 -5.95 -1.55 -5.91
C VAL A 127 -6.01 -3.06 -5.71
N ALA A 128 -7.21 -3.64 -5.67
CA ALA A 128 -7.38 -5.08 -5.48
C ALA A 128 -6.88 -5.90 -6.67
N ALA A 129 -7.14 -5.46 -7.90
CA ALA A 129 -6.66 -6.12 -9.12
C ALA A 129 -5.13 -6.05 -9.26
N ALA A 130 -4.51 -4.92 -8.94
CA ALA A 130 -3.05 -4.79 -8.96
C ALA A 130 -2.36 -5.69 -7.91
N CYS A 131 -3.01 -5.89 -6.77
CA CYS A 131 -2.44 -6.65 -5.65
C CYS A 131 -2.77 -8.15 -5.70
N ILE A 132 -3.90 -8.52 -6.30
CA ILE A 132 -4.41 -9.88 -6.43
C ILE A 132 -4.94 -10.00 -7.87
N PRO A 133 -4.02 -10.20 -8.85
CA PRO A 133 -4.39 -10.27 -10.26
C PRO A 133 -5.21 -11.53 -10.56
N ASP A 134 -5.87 -11.51 -11.71
CA ASP A 134 -6.47 -12.70 -12.27
C ASP A 134 -5.40 -13.77 -12.57
N ALA A 135 -5.84 -15.02 -12.69
CA ALA A 135 -4.93 -16.10 -13.06
C ALA A 135 -4.33 -15.86 -14.45
N ALA A 136 -3.15 -16.42 -14.69
CA ALA A 136 -2.59 -16.41 -16.03
C ALA A 136 -3.55 -17.14 -16.99
N PRO A 137 -3.76 -16.63 -18.21
CA PRO A 137 -4.52 -17.35 -19.23
C PRO A 137 -3.89 -18.71 -19.52
N GLU A 138 -4.73 -19.72 -19.74
CA GLU A 138 -4.31 -21.02 -20.26
C GLU A 138 -3.97 -20.93 -21.76
N GLU A 139 -3.41 -21.99 -22.34
CA GLU A 139 -3.01 -22.01 -23.76
C GLU A 139 -4.16 -21.73 -24.73
N ASP A 140 -5.40 -22.04 -24.32
CA ASP A 140 -6.62 -21.79 -25.08
C ASP A 140 -7.19 -20.37 -24.90
N GLY A 141 -6.53 -19.53 -24.11
CA GLY A 141 -6.92 -18.16 -23.80
C GLY A 141 -7.98 -18.02 -22.71
N SER A 142 -8.45 -19.13 -22.12
CA SER A 142 -9.36 -19.09 -20.98
C SER A 142 -8.62 -18.65 -19.71
N VAL A 143 -9.30 -17.93 -18.81
CA VAL A 143 -8.73 -17.50 -17.53
C VAL A 143 -9.40 -18.30 -16.42
N PRO A 144 -8.69 -19.20 -15.72
CA PRO A 144 -9.28 -20.00 -14.67
C PRO A 144 -9.70 -19.08 -13.50
N PRO A 145 -10.83 -19.38 -12.83
CA PRO A 145 -11.31 -18.55 -11.74
C PRO A 145 -10.37 -18.65 -10.53
N LEU A 146 -10.19 -17.53 -9.83
CA LEU A 146 -9.46 -17.52 -8.56
C LEU A 146 -10.20 -18.36 -7.50
N PRO A 147 -9.48 -19.03 -6.58
CA PRO A 147 -10.10 -19.76 -5.48
C PRO A 147 -11.02 -18.86 -4.62
N PRO A 148 -12.11 -19.39 -4.03
CA PRO A 148 -13.07 -18.59 -3.25
C PRO A 148 -12.43 -17.76 -2.12
N ALA A 149 -11.41 -18.31 -1.45
CA ALA A 149 -10.67 -17.60 -0.40
C ALA A 149 -9.91 -16.38 -0.95
N VAL A 150 -9.32 -16.51 -2.14
CA VAL A 150 -8.60 -15.42 -2.83
C VAL A 150 -9.60 -14.36 -3.31
N LEU A 151 -10.76 -14.76 -3.83
CA LEU A 151 -11.85 -13.83 -4.19
C LEU A 151 -12.38 -13.07 -2.97
N HIS A 152 -12.49 -13.72 -1.80
CA HIS A 152 -12.83 -13.05 -0.56
C HIS A 152 -11.76 -12.04 -0.13
N LEU A 153 -10.48 -12.41 -0.25
CA LEU A 153 -9.36 -11.53 0.05
C LEU A 153 -9.33 -10.31 -0.88
N ARG A 154 -9.52 -10.51 -2.19
CA ARG A 154 -9.60 -9.44 -3.21
C ARG A 154 -10.72 -8.44 -2.91
N ARG A 155 -11.93 -8.94 -2.59
CA ARG A 155 -13.05 -8.09 -2.15
C ARG A 155 -12.74 -7.32 -0.86
N THR A 156 -12.04 -7.95 0.07
CA THR A 156 -11.61 -7.31 1.33
C THR A 156 -10.63 -6.17 1.05
N VAL A 157 -9.61 -6.38 0.21
CA VAL A 157 -8.66 -5.34 -0.21
C VAL A 157 -9.39 -4.17 -0.88
N ALA A 158 -10.30 -4.46 -1.81
CA ALA A 158 -11.09 -3.42 -2.49
C ALA A 158 -11.91 -2.58 -1.51
N ALA A 159 -12.60 -3.23 -0.58
CA ALA A 159 -13.39 -2.55 0.44
C ALA A 159 -12.52 -1.69 1.38
N LEU A 160 -11.33 -2.17 1.78
CA LEU A 160 -10.40 -1.41 2.60
C LEU A 160 -9.85 -0.19 1.84
N ALA A 161 -9.42 -0.35 0.59
CA ALA A 161 -8.87 0.74 -0.22
C ALA A 161 -9.90 1.85 -0.49
N ARG A 162 -11.12 1.49 -0.92
CA ARG A 162 -12.25 2.42 -1.06
C ARG A 162 -12.51 3.21 0.22
N ARG A 163 -12.59 2.52 1.37
CA ARG A 163 -12.86 3.15 2.67
C ARG A 163 -11.70 4.02 3.13
N ALA A 164 -10.46 3.62 2.86
CA ALA A 164 -9.28 4.39 3.23
C ALA A 164 -9.23 5.71 2.47
N LEU A 165 -9.48 5.68 1.15
CA LEU A 165 -9.52 6.88 0.33
C LEU A 165 -10.68 7.81 0.75
N GLY A 166 -11.89 7.27 0.90
CA GLY A 166 -13.04 8.06 1.35
C GLY A 166 -12.81 8.76 2.70
N ARG A 167 -12.16 8.08 3.66
CA ARG A 167 -11.78 8.68 4.96
C ARG A 167 -10.69 9.75 4.84
N ALA A 168 -9.77 9.60 3.89
CA ALA A 168 -8.70 10.59 3.69
C ALA A 168 -9.22 11.88 3.00
N LEU A 169 -10.29 11.76 2.23
CA LEU A 169 -10.95 12.88 1.54
C LEU A 169 -11.98 13.63 2.40
N SER A 170 -12.46 13.00 3.48
CA SER A 170 -13.39 13.60 4.46
C SER A 170 -12.68 14.60 5.36
#